data_AF-A0A800APF0-F1
#
_entry.id   AF-A0A800APF0-F1
#
_cell.length_a   1.000
_cell.length_b   1.000
_cell.length_c   1.000
_cell.angle_alpha   90.00
_cell.angle_beta   90.00
_cell.angle_gamma   90.00
#
_symmetry.space_group_name_H-M   'P 1'
#
loop_
_entity.id
_entity.type
_entity.pdbx_description
1 polymer ?
#
loop_
_entity_poly.entity_id
_entity_poly.type
_entity_poly.pdbx_seq_one_letter_code
_entity_poly.pdbx_strand_id
1 'polypeptide(L)'
;SDFENKETLLDLILFKTSKSDEYIDFQTYVGRMKKDQKSIYYLIGEKELKDSPLLDRFNKDGIEVILFNDDIDSFVIPSIFEYKEKKLKSISSTEVDEDFKNLDTLDEEKYKDLTEAIKKSLKDKVKDVKVTTRLVSSPACLVFDKDDPEFQTYLMLKQMGNFDAKEPKPILEINPNHEIFTKLVLKNDFSLIDEIAHIIYNESRVLEGMEIDEPSKFAQNINKILSKAIKSD
;
A
#
# COMPACT_ATOMS: atom_id res chain seq x y z
N SER A 1 -16.77 -22.11 3.79
CA SER A 1 -17.31 -23.43 3.40
C SER A 1 -18.76 -23.61 3.87
N ASP A 2 -19.18 -22.94 4.95
CA ASP A 2 -20.58 -22.89 5.38
C ASP A 2 -21.26 -21.61 4.87
N PHE A 3 -21.97 -21.71 3.75
CA PHE A 3 -22.65 -20.57 3.12
C PHE A 3 -23.99 -20.25 3.78
N GLU A 4 -24.65 -21.25 4.38
CA GLU A 4 -25.96 -21.08 5.03
C GLU A 4 -25.82 -20.25 6.30
N ASN A 5 -24.72 -20.41 7.04
CA ASN A 5 -24.45 -19.65 8.25
C ASN A 5 -23.50 -18.46 8.04
N LYS A 6 -23.22 -18.08 6.79
CA LYS A 6 -22.20 -17.05 6.47
C LYS A 6 -22.43 -15.76 7.25
N GLU A 7 -23.65 -15.23 7.27
CA GLU A 7 -23.96 -13.97 7.98
C GLU A 7 -23.70 -14.07 9.48
N THR A 8 -24.19 -15.13 10.12
CA THR A 8 -23.96 -15.39 11.55
C THR A 8 -22.47 -15.53 11.86
N LEU A 9 -21.70 -16.18 10.97
CA LEU A 9 -20.26 -16.32 11.14
C LEU A 9 -19.53 -14.98 11.01
N LEU A 10 -19.96 -14.11 10.09
CA LEU A 10 -19.38 -12.77 9.94
C LEU A 10 -19.58 -11.92 11.19
N ASP A 11 -20.73 -12.04 11.86
CA ASP A 11 -21.00 -11.33 13.12
C ASP A 11 -20.09 -11.77 14.28
N LEU A 12 -19.39 -12.91 14.16
CA LEU A 12 -18.45 -13.42 15.16
C LEU A 12 -16.99 -13.06 14.89
N ILE A 13 -16.68 -12.48 13.73
CA ILE A 13 -15.30 -12.12 13.38
C ILE A 13 -14.87 -10.92 14.24
N LEU A 14 -13.74 -11.10 14.93
CA LEU A 14 -13.12 -10.08 15.75
C LEU A 14 -11.78 -9.65 15.14
N PHE A 15 -11.53 -8.35 15.13
CA PHE A 15 -10.32 -7.77 14.57
C PHE A 15 -9.89 -6.51 15.33
N LYS A 16 -8.63 -6.11 15.12
CA LYS A 16 -8.10 -4.82 15.58
C LYS A 16 -8.28 -3.77 14.50
N THR A 17 -8.11 -2.50 14.85
CA THR A 17 -8.22 -1.39 13.89
C THR A 17 -7.06 -0.41 14.00
N SER A 18 -6.96 0.50 13.04
CA SER A 18 -6.02 1.62 13.08
C SER A 18 -6.21 2.55 14.29
N LYS A 19 -7.37 2.50 14.96
CA LYS A 19 -7.68 3.34 16.13
C LYS A 19 -7.46 2.66 17.48
N SER A 20 -7.45 1.33 17.54
CA SER A 20 -7.37 0.59 18.81
C SER A 20 -6.78 -0.81 18.63
N ASP A 21 -6.10 -1.30 19.67
CA ASP A 21 -5.66 -2.70 19.79
C ASP A 21 -6.71 -3.61 20.43
N GLU A 22 -7.86 -3.05 20.83
CA GLU A 22 -9.01 -3.82 21.30
C GLU A 22 -9.70 -4.53 20.13
N TYR A 23 -10.02 -5.80 20.32
CA TYR A 23 -10.81 -6.57 19.37
C TYR A 23 -12.25 -6.06 19.32
N ILE A 24 -12.72 -5.75 18.12
CA ILE A 24 -14.11 -5.38 17.84
C ILE A 24 -14.67 -6.22 16.69
N ASP A 25 -15.99 -6.27 16.57
CA ASP A 25 -16.69 -6.93 15.46
C ASP A 25 -17.07 -5.95 14.33
N PHE A 26 -17.55 -6.50 13.22
CA PHE A 26 -18.04 -5.70 12.08
C PHE A 26 -19.21 -4.79 12.46
N GLN A 27 -20.11 -5.21 13.35
CA GLN A 27 -21.24 -4.37 13.77
C GLN A 27 -20.76 -3.11 14.49
N THR A 28 -19.77 -3.24 15.37
CA THR A 28 -19.15 -2.15 16.12
C THR A 28 -18.42 -1.21 15.17
N TYR A 29 -17.67 -1.74 14.21
CA TYR A 29 -17.04 -0.93 13.16
C TYR A 29 -18.09 -0.14 12.36
N VAL A 30 -19.15 -0.80 11.89
CA VAL A 30 -20.22 -0.16 11.10
C VAL A 30 -20.90 0.96 11.90
N GLY A 31 -21.10 0.76 13.21
CA GLY A 31 -21.63 1.79 14.11
C GLY A 31 -20.72 3.03 14.26
N ARG A 32 -19.42 2.91 13.93
CA ARG A 32 -18.43 4.00 13.98
C ARG A 32 -18.10 4.59 12.62
N MET A 33 -18.66 4.06 11.54
CA MET A 33 -18.45 4.57 10.18
C MET A 33 -18.88 6.04 10.06
N LYS A 34 -18.16 6.80 9.24
CA LYS A 34 -18.57 8.16 8.92
C LYS A 34 -19.83 8.16 8.06
N LYS A 35 -20.60 9.24 8.12
CA LYS A 35 -21.88 9.39 7.40
C LYS A 35 -21.76 9.13 5.88
N ASP A 36 -20.67 9.59 5.28
CA ASP A 36 -20.44 9.49 3.83
C ASP A 36 -19.56 8.27 3.44
N GLN A 37 -19.17 7.46 4.42
CA GLN A 37 -18.36 6.26 4.21
C GLN A 37 -19.22 5.13 3.63
N LYS A 38 -18.83 4.64 2.45
CA LYS A 38 -19.59 3.60 1.73
C LYS A 38 -19.05 2.19 1.96
N SER A 39 -17.76 2.07 2.26
CA SER A 39 -17.05 0.79 2.33
C SER A 39 -16.41 0.59 3.72
N ILE A 40 -16.22 -0.66 4.07
CA ILE A 40 -15.36 -1.09 5.18
C ILE A 40 -13.95 -1.23 4.60
N TYR A 41 -12.97 -0.57 5.22
CA TYR A 41 -11.60 -0.57 4.73
C TYR A 41 -10.74 -1.48 5.59
N TYR A 42 -9.88 -2.26 4.96
CA TYR A 42 -8.99 -3.18 5.67
C TYR A 42 -7.58 -3.18 5.08
N LEU A 43 -6.61 -3.63 5.89
CA LEU A 43 -5.24 -3.93 5.49
C LEU A 43 -4.86 -5.31 6.04
N ILE A 44 -4.21 -6.12 5.21
CA ILE A 44 -3.68 -7.44 5.59
C ILE A 44 -2.15 -7.38 5.55
N GLY A 45 -1.48 -7.91 6.57
CA GLY A 45 -0.04 -8.15 6.56
C GLY A 45 0.49 -8.56 7.94
N GLU A 46 1.76 -8.99 8.00
CA GLU A 46 2.25 -9.73 9.18
C GLU A 46 2.41 -8.89 10.46
N LYS A 47 3.14 -7.76 10.38
CA LYS A 47 3.54 -6.96 11.57
C LYS A 47 3.56 -5.48 11.25
N GLU A 48 3.43 -4.67 12.31
CA GLU A 48 3.53 -3.19 12.26
C GLU A 48 2.59 -2.51 11.25
N LEU A 49 1.41 -3.10 11.01
CA LEU A 49 0.43 -2.54 10.07
C LEU A 49 0.02 -1.09 10.37
N LYS A 50 0.11 -0.66 11.64
CA LYS A 50 -0.17 0.72 12.06
C LYS A 50 0.84 1.73 11.51
N ASP A 51 2.03 1.27 11.12
CA ASP A 51 3.09 2.09 10.54
C ASP A 51 3.04 2.13 9.01
N SER A 52 2.08 1.42 8.38
CA SER A 52 1.95 1.41 6.92
C SER A 52 1.58 2.81 6.39
N PRO A 53 2.31 3.33 5.38
CA PRO A 53 1.97 4.56 4.68
C PRO A 53 0.55 4.54 4.08
N LEU A 54 -0.01 3.36 3.80
CA LEU A 54 -1.36 3.24 3.25
C LEU A 54 -2.43 3.77 4.22
N LEU A 55 -2.12 3.88 5.52
CA LEU A 55 -3.02 4.44 6.53
C LEU A 55 -3.04 5.98 6.54
N ASP A 56 -2.07 6.67 5.92
CA ASP A 56 -1.89 8.13 6.00
C ASP A 56 -3.19 8.90 5.71
N ARG A 57 -3.79 8.65 4.54
CA ARG A 57 -5.06 9.29 4.16
C ARG A 57 -6.18 8.94 5.11
N PHE A 58 -6.34 7.67 5.47
CA PHE A 58 -7.43 7.22 6.33
C PHE A 58 -7.34 7.88 7.72
N ASN A 59 -6.13 7.99 8.26
CA ASN A 59 -5.86 8.69 9.51
C ASN A 59 -6.18 10.19 9.39
N LYS A 60 -5.71 10.86 8.34
CA LYS A 60 -6.02 12.27 8.05
C LYS A 60 -7.52 12.51 7.93
N ASP A 61 -8.21 11.63 7.22
CA ASP A 61 -9.65 11.70 6.98
C ASP A 61 -10.45 11.11 8.15
N GLY A 62 -9.81 10.67 9.24
CA GLY A 62 -10.44 10.09 10.43
C GLY A 62 -11.25 8.80 10.20
N ILE A 63 -10.98 8.12 9.09
CA ILE A 63 -11.60 6.85 8.69
C ILE A 63 -10.85 5.71 9.38
N GLU A 64 -11.60 4.83 10.05
CA GLU A 64 -11.03 3.66 10.71
C GLU A 64 -10.73 2.56 9.67
N VAL A 65 -9.62 1.84 9.83
CA VAL A 65 -9.23 0.73 8.96
C VAL A 65 -9.07 -0.52 9.81
N ILE A 66 -9.60 -1.64 9.35
CA ILE A 66 -9.43 -2.95 10.00
C ILE A 66 -8.03 -3.49 9.70
N LEU A 67 -7.35 -4.02 10.72
CA LEU A 67 -6.01 -4.59 10.59
C LEU A 67 -6.07 -6.09 10.82
N PHE A 68 -5.72 -6.85 9.79
CA PHE A 68 -5.68 -8.30 9.78
C PHE A 68 -4.23 -8.77 9.70
N ASN A 69 -3.80 -9.52 10.70
CA ASN A 69 -2.41 -9.92 10.84
C ASN A 69 -2.21 -11.43 11.04
N ASP A 70 -3.25 -12.23 10.81
CA ASP A 70 -3.15 -13.67 10.78
C ASP A 70 -3.03 -14.17 9.34
N ASP A 71 -2.19 -15.19 9.14
CA ASP A 71 -1.94 -15.84 7.85
C ASP A 71 -3.23 -16.20 7.08
N ILE A 72 -4.22 -16.72 7.82
CA ILE A 72 -5.51 -17.17 7.26
C ILE A 72 -6.36 -16.02 6.71
N ASP A 73 -6.16 -14.79 7.19
CA ASP A 73 -6.93 -13.62 6.78
C ASP A 73 -6.74 -13.33 5.28
N SER A 74 -5.54 -13.59 4.75
CA SER A 74 -5.19 -13.46 3.33
C SER A 74 -6.04 -14.30 2.38
N PHE A 75 -6.72 -15.33 2.90
CA PHE A 75 -7.65 -16.19 2.16
C PHE A 75 -9.11 -15.91 2.50
N VAL A 76 -9.41 -15.72 3.79
CA VAL A 76 -10.77 -15.55 4.26
C VAL A 76 -11.31 -14.17 3.91
N ILE A 77 -10.56 -13.10 4.22
CA ILE A 77 -11.05 -11.73 4.09
C ILE A 77 -11.35 -11.34 2.64
N PRO A 78 -10.51 -11.64 1.63
CA PRO A 78 -10.84 -11.35 0.23
C PRO A 78 -12.09 -12.09 -0.28
N SER A 79 -12.49 -13.20 0.36
CA SER A 79 -13.74 -13.92 0.03
C SER A 79 -15.01 -13.27 0.63
N ILE A 80 -14.82 -12.32 1.55
CA ILE A 80 -15.89 -11.54 2.18
C ILE A 80 -16.05 -10.23 1.37
N PHE A 81 -16.89 -10.28 0.34
CA PHE A 81 -17.12 -9.10 -0.52
C PHE A 81 -17.83 -7.95 0.18
N GLU A 82 -18.77 -8.26 1.08
CA GLU A 82 -19.57 -7.26 1.78
C GLU A 82 -20.07 -7.77 3.13
N TYR A 83 -20.38 -6.81 4.00
CA TYR A 83 -21.05 -7.02 5.29
C TYR A 83 -22.18 -6.00 5.41
N LYS A 84 -23.44 -6.48 5.55
CA LYS A 84 -24.64 -5.63 5.63
C LYS A 84 -24.67 -4.54 4.54
N GLU A 85 -24.50 -4.97 3.28
CA GLU A 85 -24.46 -4.13 2.06
C GLU A 85 -23.26 -3.15 1.97
N LYS A 86 -22.33 -3.20 2.94
CA LYS A 86 -21.08 -2.44 2.89
C LYS A 86 -19.99 -3.29 2.26
N LYS A 87 -19.47 -2.86 1.11
CA LYS A 87 -18.33 -3.52 0.47
C LYS A 87 -17.11 -3.49 1.39
N LEU A 88 -16.35 -4.59 1.43
CA LEU A 88 -15.03 -4.61 2.03
C LEU A 88 -14.00 -4.30 0.95
N LYS A 89 -13.10 -3.35 1.21
CA LYS A 89 -12.05 -2.96 0.27
C LYS A 89 -10.69 -2.94 0.96
N SER A 90 -9.72 -3.60 0.33
CA SER A 90 -8.33 -3.54 0.77
C SER A 90 -7.75 -2.17 0.43
N ILE A 91 -7.09 -1.54 1.39
CA ILE A 91 -6.44 -0.24 1.16
C ILE A 91 -5.13 -0.39 0.35
N SER A 92 -4.60 -1.61 0.23
CA SER A 92 -3.47 -1.94 -0.65
C SER A 92 -3.88 -2.08 -2.12
N SER A 93 -5.18 -2.07 -2.43
CA SER A 93 -5.72 -2.19 -3.79
C SER A 93 -6.08 -0.84 -4.38
N THR A 94 -5.95 -0.69 -5.71
CA THR A 94 -6.45 0.48 -6.45
C THR A 94 -7.99 0.55 -6.51
N GLU A 95 -8.71 -0.52 -6.13
CA GLU A 95 -10.18 -0.48 -6.05
C GLU A 95 -10.69 0.57 -5.05
N VAL A 96 -9.91 0.84 -4.01
CA VAL A 96 -10.30 1.80 -2.96
C VAL A 96 -10.31 3.25 -3.47
N ASP A 97 -9.55 3.57 -4.53
CA ASP A 97 -9.48 4.93 -5.09
C ASP A 97 -10.83 5.43 -5.60
N GLU A 98 -11.71 4.51 -6.03
CA GLU A 98 -13.07 4.83 -6.48
C GLU A 98 -13.91 5.54 -5.42
N ASP A 99 -13.61 5.32 -4.15
CA ASP A 99 -14.34 5.95 -3.04
C ASP A 99 -13.91 7.40 -2.81
N PHE A 100 -12.80 7.83 -3.43
CA PHE A 100 -12.12 9.09 -3.15
C PHE A 100 -11.93 10.02 -4.37
N LYS A 101 -12.30 9.59 -5.58
CA LYS A 101 -12.06 10.29 -6.87
C LYS A 101 -12.45 11.78 -6.94
N ASN A 102 -13.36 12.25 -6.10
CA ASN A 102 -13.87 13.63 -6.14
C ASN A 102 -13.17 14.59 -5.17
N LEU A 103 -12.18 14.13 -4.40
CA LEU A 103 -11.59 14.90 -3.31
C LEU A 103 -10.26 15.56 -3.66
N ASP A 104 -9.60 15.10 -4.73
CA ASP A 104 -8.22 15.45 -4.99
C ASP A 104 -7.97 15.86 -6.44
N THR A 105 -7.20 16.93 -6.64
CA THR A 105 -6.64 17.33 -7.93
C THR A 105 -5.14 17.13 -7.91
N LEU A 106 -4.63 16.30 -8.81
CA LEU A 106 -3.20 16.03 -9.00
C LEU A 106 -2.71 16.68 -10.29
N ASP A 107 -1.58 17.37 -10.24
CA ASP A 107 -0.88 17.87 -11.43
C ASP A 107 0.03 16.75 -11.98
N GLU A 108 -0.58 15.76 -12.62
CA GLU A 108 0.14 14.58 -13.11
C GLU A 108 1.19 14.94 -14.18
N GLU A 109 0.88 15.93 -15.04
CA GLU A 109 1.78 16.36 -16.12
C GLU A 109 3.09 16.94 -15.56
N LYS A 110 3.05 17.67 -14.43
CA LYS A 110 4.26 18.19 -13.78
C LYS A 110 5.24 17.09 -13.34
N TYR A 111 4.75 15.89 -13.00
CA TYR A 111 5.57 14.80 -12.50
C TYR A 111 5.80 13.69 -13.54
N LYS A 112 5.31 13.86 -14.77
CA LYS A 112 5.38 12.83 -15.82
C LYS A 112 6.80 12.38 -16.15
N ASP A 113 7.72 13.32 -16.37
CA ASP A 113 9.11 12.98 -16.68
C ASP A 113 9.77 12.20 -15.53
N LEU A 114 9.40 12.52 -14.28
CA LEU A 114 9.89 11.84 -13.09
C LEU A 114 9.33 10.41 -12.98
N THR A 115 8.01 10.23 -13.13
CA THR A 115 7.39 8.90 -13.03
C THR A 115 7.89 7.99 -14.16
N GLU A 116 8.07 8.51 -15.37
CA GLU A 116 8.68 7.78 -16.49
C GLU A 116 10.14 7.39 -16.20
N ALA A 117 10.94 8.30 -15.63
CA ALA A 117 12.33 8.02 -15.27
C ALA A 117 12.43 6.94 -14.18
N ILE A 118 11.61 7.01 -13.13
CA ILE A 118 11.53 6.00 -12.07
C ILE A 118 11.11 4.65 -12.65
N LYS A 119 10.05 4.64 -13.48
CA LYS A 119 9.57 3.41 -14.13
C LYS A 119 10.65 2.77 -15.00
N LYS A 120 11.41 3.57 -15.73
CA LYS A 120 12.54 3.09 -16.55
C LYS A 120 13.66 2.47 -15.70
N SER A 121 13.95 3.02 -14.53
CA SER A 121 14.93 2.46 -13.59
C SER A 121 14.47 1.15 -12.97
N LEU A 122 13.20 1.09 -12.54
CA LEU A 122 12.64 -0.09 -11.88
C LEU A 122 12.26 -1.22 -12.85
N LYS A 123 12.10 -0.91 -14.14
CA LYS A 123 11.86 -1.87 -15.23
C LYS A 123 10.72 -2.83 -14.90
N ASP A 124 11.05 -4.11 -14.71
CA ASP A 124 10.13 -5.21 -14.52
C ASP A 124 9.73 -5.42 -13.05
N LYS A 125 10.32 -4.67 -12.10
CA LYS A 125 9.96 -4.74 -10.68
C LYS A 125 8.60 -4.11 -10.37
N VAL A 126 8.11 -3.18 -11.20
CA VAL A 126 6.82 -2.51 -11.03
C VAL A 126 5.95 -2.66 -12.26
N LYS A 127 4.63 -2.64 -12.08
CA LYS A 127 3.63 -2.56 -13.16
C LYS A 127 3.56 -1.13 -13.69
N ASP A 128 3.57 -0.17 -12.79
CA ASP A 128 3.49 1.26 -13.12
C ASP A 128 4.09 2.14 -12.03
N VAL A 129 4.28 3.43 -12.34
CA VAL A 129 4.66 4.47 -11.38
C VAL A 129 3.73 5.65 -11.53
N LYS A 130 3.08 6.09 -10.45
CA LYS A 130 2.08 7.16 -10.48
C LYS A 130 2.25 8.12 -9.30
N VAL A 131 1.73 9.33 -9.44
CA VAL A 131 1.56 10.23 -8.29
C VAL A 131 0.28 9.86 -7.53
N THR A 132 0.26 10.10 -6.21
CA THR A 132 -0.88 9.73 -5.36
C THR A 132 -1.27 10.82 -4.38
N THR A 133 -2.51 10.76 -3.91
CA THR A 133 -3.04 11.56 -2.79
C THR A 133 -3.23 10.76 -1.51
N ARG A 134 -2.90 9.46 -1.53
CA ARG A 134 -2.98 8.58 -0.36
C ARG A 134 -2.01 8.96 0.75
N LEU A 135 -0.88 9.56 0.38
CA LEU A 135 0.25 9.79 1.25
C LEU A 135 0.25 11.20 1.82
N VAL A 136 0.61 11.31 3.11
CA VAL A 136 0.77 12.59 3.81
C VAL A 136 2.25 12.88 3.97
N SER A 137 2.97 12.01 4.69
CA SER A 137 4.37 12.24 5.06
C SER A 137 5.33 11.29 4.35
N SER A 138 4.90 10.07 4.06
CA SER A 138 5.74 9.08 3.40
C SER A 138 6.03 9.47 1.95
N PRO A 139 7.23 9.14 1.43
CA PRO A 139 7.59 9.43 0.06
C PRO A 139 6.81 8.57 -0.94
N ALA A 140 6.62 7.29 -0.66
CA ALA A 140 5.94 6.38 -1.56
C ALA A 140 5.25 5.24 -0.81
N CYS A 141 4.39 4.53 -1.53
CA CYS A 141 3.81 3.25 -1.11
C CYS A 141 3.67 2.31 -2.31
N LEU A 142 3.40 1.04 -2.02
CA LEU A 142 3.08 0.03 -3.02
C LEU A 142 1.60 -0.30 -2.95
N VAL A 143 0.94 -0.30 -4.10
CA VAL A 143 -0.44 -0.77 -4.25
C VAL A 143 -0.53 -1.81 -5.36
N PHE A 144 -1.58 -2.60 -5.35
CA PHE A 144 -1.87 -3.62 -6.34
C PHE A 144 -3.08 -3.22 -7.17
N ASP A 145 -3.04 -3.55 -8.46
CA ASP A 145 -4.19 -3.38 -9.32
C ASP A 145 -5.36 -4.24 -8.80
N LYS A 146 -6.59 -3.74 -8.89
CA LYS A 146 -7.79 -4.50 -8.50
C LYS A 146 -7.92 -5.86 -9.21
N ASP A 147 -7.31 -6.02 -10.37
CA ASP A 147 -7.35 -7.25 -11.16
C ASP A 147 -6.17 -8.19 -10.84
N ASP A 148 -5.20 -7.76 -10.02
CA ASP A 148 -4.06 -8.56 -9.58
C ASP A 148 -4.27 -9.07 -8.14
N PRO A 149 -3.74 -10.26 -7.78
CA PRO A 149 -3.78 -10.71 -6.40
C PRO A 149 -2.93 -9.81 -5.50
N GLU A 150 -3.37 -9.60 -4.26
CA GLU A 150 -2.57 -8.92 -3.26
C GLU A 150 -1.33 -9.74 -2.88
N PHE A 151 -0.28 -9.06 -2.43
CA PHE A 151 1.00 -9.69 -2.08
C PHE A 151 0.87 -10.78 -1.00
N GLN A 152 0.07 -10.54 0.03
CA GLN A 152 -0.11 -11.50 1.13
C GLN A 152 -0.82 -12.78 0.64
N THR A 153 -1.81 -12.65 -0.24
CA THR A 153 -2.45 -13.80 -0.88
C THR A 153 -1.46 -14.56 -1.77
N TYR A 154 -0.59 -13.86 -2.51
CA TYR A 154 0.49 -14.49 -3.27
C TYR A 154 1.46 -15.28 -2.37
N LEU A 155 1.92 -14.69 -1.26
CA LEU A 155 2.82 -15.34 -0.32
C LEU A 155 2.20 -16.63 0.23
N MET A 156 0.94 -16.58 0.65
CA MET A 156 0.22 -17.75 1.15
C MET A 156 0.14 -18.86 0.09
N LEU A 157 -0.25 -18.53 -1.15
CA LEU A 157 -0.30 -19.52 -2.24
C LEU A 157 1.06 -20.18 -2.49
N LYS A 158 2.14 -19.40 -2.45
CA LYS A 158 3.51 -19.90 -2.57
C LYS A 158 3.88 -20.85 -1.42
N GLN A 159 3.51 -20.50 -0.18
CA GLN A 159 3.72 -21.35 1.00
C GLN A 159 2.92 -22.66 0.94
N MET A 160 1.71 -22.64 0.35
CA MET A 160 0.89 -23.83 0.10
C MET A 160 1.43 -24.72 -1.04
N GLY A 161 2.56 -24.38 -1.65
CA GLY A 161 3.22 -25.18 -2.69
C GLY A 161 2.81 -24.82 -4.13
N ASN A 162 2.08 -23.73 -4.35
CA ASN A 162 1.77 -23.25 -5.69
C ASN A 162 2.93 -22.42 -6.26
N PHE A 163 4.02 -23.09 -6.64
CA PHE A 163 5.25 -22.45 -7.12
C PHE A 163 5.13 -21.82 -8.53
N ASP A 164 4.05 -22.12 -9.26
CA ASP A 164 3.77 -21.53 -10.58
C ASP A 164 3.16 -20.12 -10.46
N ALA A 165 2.74 -19.70 -9.27
CA ALA A 165 2.25 -18.36 -9.01
C ALA A 165 3.37 -17.33 -9.25
N LYS A 166 3.10 -16.34 -10.11
CA LYS A 166 3.99 -15.20 -10.32
C LYS A 166 3.75 -14.16 -9.24
N GLU A 167 4.83 -13.57 -8.71
CA GLU A 167 4.73 -12.43 -7.81
C GLU A 167 3.96 -11.29 -8.51
N PRO A 168 2.89 -10.76 -7.90
CA PRO A 168 2.16 -9.64 -8.47
C PRO A 168 3.07 -8.41 -8.49
N LYS A 169 3.13 -7.72 -9.64
CA LYS A 169 3.94 -6.50 -9.75
C LYS A 169 3.17 -5.33 -9.13
N PRO A 170 3.73 -4.64 -8.13
CA PRO A 170 3.06 -3.50 -7.55
C PRO A 170 3.08 -2.30 -8.50
N ILE A 171 2.19 -1.35 -8.25
CA ILE A 171 2.26 0.03 -8.73
C ILE A 171 2.96 0.83 -7.63
N LEU A 172 4.05 1.49 -7.97
CA LEU A 172 4.73 2.41 -7.06
C LEU A 172 4.03 3.77 -7.12
N GLU A 173 3.42 4.16 -6.02
CA GLU A 173 2.78 5.46 -5.90
C GLU A 173 3.69 6.43 -5.14
N ILE A 174 4.01 7.57 -5.75
CA ILE A 174 4.87 8.60 -5.17
C ILE A 174 4.06 9.80 -4.68
N ASN A 175 4.44 10.34 -3.53
CA ASN A 175 3.84 11.52 -2.94
C ASN A 175 4.37 12.79 -3.62
N PRO A 176 3.58 13.49 -4.44
CA PRO A 176 4.06 14.67 -5.17
C PRO A 176 4.40 15.84 -4.23
N ASN A 177 3.94 15.81 -2.98
CA ASN A 177 4.21 16.84 -1.97
C ASN A 177 5.47 16.54 -1.14
N HIS A 178 6.06 15.34 -1.28
CA HIS A 178 7.28 15.00 -0.54
C HIS A 178 8.50 15.76 -1.07
N GLU A 179 9.39 16.17 -0.17
CA GLU A 179 10.50 17.05 -0.52
C GLU A 179 11.48 16.44 -1.53
N ILE A 180 11.63 15.11 -1.53
CA ILE A 180 12.47 14.38 -2.49
C ILE A 180 12.00 14.68 -3.91
N PHE A 181 10.72 14.43 -4.22
CA PHE A 181 10.20 14.54 -5.57
C PHE A 181 9.99 15.98 -6.00
N THR A 182 9.56 16.85 -5.09
CA THR A 182 9.47 18.30 -5.40
C THR A 182 10.85 18.87 -5.75
N LYS A 183 11.92 18.53 -5.01
CA LYS A 183 13.29 18.98 -5.32
C LYS A 183 13.82 18.39 -6.63
N LEU A 184 13.52 17.13 -6.93
CA LEU A 184 13.91 16.49 -8.19
C LEU A 184 13.28 17.19 -9.40
N VAL A 185 11.96 17.44 -9.36
CA VAL A 185 11.25 18.15 -10.44
C VAL A 185 11.72 19.60 -10.55
N LEU A 186 11.82 20.34 -9.44
CA LEU A 186 12.21 21.76 -9.45
C LEU A 186 13.64 21.97 -9.97
N LYS A 187 14.57 21.08 -9.64
CA LYS A 187 15.95 21.15 -10.13
C LYS A 187 16.14 20.56 -11.52
N ASN A 188 15.19 19.73 -11.98
CA ASN A 188 15.30 18.93 -13.18
C ASN A 188 16.62 18.13 -13.24
N ASP A 189 17.01 17.55 -12.11
CA ASP A 189 18.25 16.76 -11.97
C ASP A 189 17.91 15.32 -11.61
N PHE A 190 17.98 14.46 -12.63
CA PHE A 190 17.75 13.03 -12.51
C PHE A 190 19.05 12.21 -12.56
N SER A 191 20.19 12.83 -12.27
CA SER A 191 21.51 12.17 -12.34
C SER A 191 21.68 11.00 -11.36
N LEU A 192 20.84 10.92 -10.33
CA LEU A 192 20.79 9.86 -9.31
C LEU A 192 19.45 9.11 -9.29
N ILE A 193 18.67 9.22 -10.37
CA ILE A 193 17.30 8.69 -10.36
C ILE A 193 17.27 7.17 -10.20
N ASP A 194 18.29 6.47 -10.71
CA ASP A 194 18.38 5.01 -10.58
C ASP A 194 18.54 4.58 -9.12
N GLU A 195 19.47 5.21 -8.40
CA GLU A 195 19.66 4.95 -6.98
C GLU A 195 18.43 5.33 -6.16
N ILE A 196 17.87 6.52 -6.40
CA ILE A 196 16.71 7.03 -5.66
C ILE A 196 15.49 6.13 -5.89
N ALA A 197 15.21 5.76 -7.14
CA ALA A 197 14.08 4.89 -7.47
C ALA A 197 14.20 3.53 -6.75
N HIS A 198 15.39 2.92 -6.79
CA HIS A 198 15.62 1.66 -6.10
C HIS A 198 15.58 1.79 -4.58
N ILE A 199 16.03 2.90 -3.99
CA ILE A 199 15.94 3.11 -2.53
C ILE A 199 14.48 3.23 -2.11
N ILE A 200 13.72 4.12 -2.75
CA ILE A 200 12.31 4.36 -2.43
C ILE A 200 11.48 3.10 -2.64
N TYR A 201 11.73 2.34 -3.70
CA TYR A 201 11.06 1.07 -3.95
C TYR A 201 11.31 0.06 -2.83
N ASN A 202 12.56 -0.11 -2.39
CA ASN A 202 12.89 -1.06 -1.33
C ASN A 202 12.42 -0.60 0.06
N GLU A 203 12.44 0.71 0.33
CA GLU A 203 11.83 1.27 1.55
C GLU A 203 10.33 0.96 1.59
N SER A 204 9.63 1.19 0.48
CA SER A 204 8.20 0.87 0.37
C SER A 204 7.94 -0.64 0.53
N ARG A 205 8.79 -1.51 -0.04
CA ARG A 205 8.71 -2.96 0.19
C ARG A 205 8.80 -3.31 1.67
N VAL A 206 9.77 -2.77 2.39
CA VAL A 206 9.98 -3.05 3.82
C VAL A 206 8.77 -2.62 4.64
N LEU A 207 8.23 -1.42 4.40
CA LEU A 207 7.07 -0.91 5.13
C LEU A 207 5.80 -1.73 4.88
N GLU A 208 5.67 -2.38 3.72
CA GLU A 208 4.56 -3.28 3.39
C GLU A 208 4.87 -4.76 3.71
N GLY A 209 5.92 -5.02 4.51
CA GLY A 209 6.28 -6.37 4.96
C GLY A 209 6.85 -7.29 3.87
N MET A 210 7.34 -6.72 2.76
CA MET A 210 7.93 -7.47 1.66
C MET A 210 9.46 -7.59 1.82
N GLU A 211 10.01 -8.74 1.44
CA GLU A 211 11.46 -8.94 1.42
C GLU A 211 12.14 -8.06 0.37
N ILE A 212 13.41 -7.70 0.62
CA ILE A 212 14.26 -6.99 -0.32
C ILE A 212 14.93 -7.99 -1.26
N ASP A 213 14.66 -7.92 -2.56
CA ASP A 213 15.21 -8.85 -3.55
C ASP A 213 16.75 -8.78 -3.66
N GLU A 214 17.32 -7.57 -3.57
CA GLU A 214 18.74 -7.31 -3.79
C GLU A 214 19.36 -6.48 -2.63
N PRO A 215 19.51 -7.06 -1.42
CA PRO A 215 19.92 -6.29 -0.22
C PRO A 215 21.29 -5.60 -0.38
N SER A 216 22.23 -6.26 -1.06
CA SER A 216 23.55 -5.68 -1.33
C SER A 216 23.47 -4.45 -2.24
N LYS A 217 22.63 -4.49 -3.27
CA LYS A 217 22.44 -3.37 -4.20
C LYS A 217 21.71 -2.22 -3.52
N PHE A 218 20.71 -2.53 -2.69
CA PHE A 218 20.03 -1.54 -1.86
C PHE A 218 21.02 -0.80 -0.94
N ALA A 219 21.87 -1.53 -0.21
CA ALA A 219 22.90 -0.93 0.64
C ALA A 219 23.92 -0.08 -0.15
N GLN A 220 24.34 -0.54 -1.33
CA GLN A 220 25.24 0.22 -2.21
C GLN A 220 24.61 1.54 -2.68
N ASN A 221 23.33 1.52 -3.07
CA ASN A 221 22.60 2.72 -3.49
C ASN A 221 22.49 3.72 -2.33
N ILE A 222 22.14 3.26 -1.12
CA ILE A 222 22.12 4.11 0.08
C ILE A 222 23.48 4.75 0.29
N ASN A 223 24.56 3.96 0.31
CA ASN A 223 25.91 4.46 0.53
C ASN A 223 26.32 5.50 -0.53
N LYS A 224 25.92 5.31 -1.79
CA LYS A 224 26.19 6.27 -2.88
C LYS A 224 25.46 7.59 -2.67
N ILE A 225 24.20 7.56 -2.25
CA ILE A 225 23.43 8.78 -1.91
C ILE A 225 24.06 9.49 -0.70
N LEU A 226 24.36 8.76 0.37
CA LEU A 226 24.99 9.32 1.58
C LEU A 226 26.34 9.97 1.28
N SER A 227 27.19 9.31 0.48
CA SER A 227 28.50 9.84 0.10
C SER A 227 28.41 11.15 -0.69
N LYS A 228 27.35 11.35 -1.48
CA LYS A 228 27.12 12.62 -2.19
C LYS A 228 26.49 13.69 -1.30
N ALA A 229 25.72 13.29 -0.29
CA ALA A 229 25.07 14.22 0.64
C ALA A 229 26.09 14.84 1.61
N ILE A 230 27.11 14.08 2.01
CA ILE A 230 28.21 14.56 2.84
C ILE A 230 29.19 15.31 1.94
N LYS A 231 29.24 16.64 2.06
CA LYS A 231 30.26 17.45 1.40
C LYS A 231 31.61 17.17 2.06
N SER A 232 32.64 16.91 1.26
CA SER A 232 34.02 17.04 1.71
C SER A 232 34.38 18.52 1.64
N ASP A 233 34.84 19.07 2.76
CA ASP A 233 35.45 20.42 2.82
C ASP A 233 36.69 20.54 1.93
#